data_AF-A0A822LEA5-F1
#
_entry.id   AF-A0A822LEA5-F1
#
_cell.length_a   1.000
_cell.length_b   1.000
_cell.length_c   1.000
_cell.angle_alpha   90.00
_cell.angle_beta   90.00
_cell.angle_gamma   90.00
#
_symmetry.space_group_name_H-M   'P 1'
#
loop_
_entity.id
_entity.type
_entity.pdbx_description
1 polymer ?
#
loop_
_entity_poly.entity_id
_entity_poly.type
_entity_poly.pdbx_seq_one_letter_code
_entity_poly.pdbx_strand_id
1 'polypeptide(L)'
;MNDLPRQKLKEIIIQYGRSLCDEPQRCEGLLRDLCGKYQKEIAVLVGALKERVPADLLASQNSTPPVVFLARLTKKLQDNLGLAEEAARWAVESWALALGVISEADTAPVDSSSPPPQVPPQYRQENVNQIPITSNNLSSLPNNIVSRKETDTAAENTLGLKKANNQIKTAWITGTISGVMTLLGTLFLNIPDLFIDVVLTFGLSFGIYKKSRICAVIMFGYFIFSKILLWEILKGDPLGLIVSIAFIYFFWQGVQGTFAYHKITKM
;
A
#
# COMPACT_ATOMS: atom_id res chain seq x y z
N MET A 1 7.15 0.85 25.76
CA MET A 1 7.42 1.31 24.38
C MET A 1 7.54 2.81 24.40
N ASN A 2 8.32 3.41 23.49
CA ASN A 2 8.53 4.86 23.48
C ASN A 2 7.34 5.60 22.85
N ASP A 3 7.05 6.82 23.32
CA ASP A 3 5.93 7.62 22.80
C ASP A 3 6.26 8.42 21.53
N LEU A 4 7.55 8.65 21.24
CA LEU A 4 7.98 9.42 20.07
C LEU A 4 7.47 8.82 18.75
N PRO A 5 7.57 7.49 18.49
CA PRO A 5 6.99 6.90 17.28
C PRO A 5 5.47 7.04 17.18
N ARG A 6 4.75 6.99 18.30
CA ARG A 6 3.30 7.22 18.36
C ARG A 6 2.95 8.67 17.98
N GLN A 7 3.70 9.64 18.50
CA GLN A 7 3.53 11.06 18.14
C GLN A 7 3.81 11.30 16.66
N LYS A 8 4.90 10.73 16.13
CA LYS A 8 5.22 10.83 14.69
C LYS A 8 4.18 10.14 13.82
N LEU A 9 3.62 9.02 14.25
CA LEU A 9 2.49 8.40 13.55
C LEU A 9 1.30 9.35 13.45
N LYS A 10 0.93 10.04 14.54
CA LYS A 10 -0.15 11.03 14.55
C LYS A 10 0.12 12.19 13.59
N GLU A 11 1.33 12.75 13.60
CA GLU A 11 1.75 13.80 12.66
C GLU A 11 1.62 13.36 11.20
N ILE A 12 2.12 12.16 10.89
CA ILE A 12 2.08 11.57 9.54
C ILE A 12 0.64 11.35 9.08
N ILE A 13 -0.24 10.85 9.95
CA ILE A 13 -1.66 10.64 9.64
C ILE A 13 -2.40 11.96 9.45
N ILE A 14 -2.06 13.01 10.21
CA ILE A 14 -2.60 14.35 9.99
C ILE A 14 -2.15 14.92 8.64
N GLN A 15 -0.87 14.72 8.27
CA GLN A 15 -0.28 15.30 7.07
C GLN A 15 -0.70 14.61 5.77
N TYR A 16 -0.78 13.27 5.77
CA TYR A 16 -1.06 12.48 4.56
C TYR A 16 -2.46 11.84 4.56
N GLY A 17 -3.18 11.94 5.68
CA GLY A 17 -4.53 11.42 5.83
C GLY A 17 -4.61 9.89 5.89
N ARG A 18 -5.84 9.40 5.73
CA ARG A 18 -6.17 7.96 5.82
C ARG A 18 -5.57 7.10 4.70
N SER A 19 -5.04 7.72 3.64
CA SER A 19 -4.37 7.02 2.53
C SER A 19 -3.20 6.14 2.98
N LEU A 20 -2.53 6.53 4.07
CA LEU A 20 -1.43 5.75 4.64
C LEU A 20 -1.87 4.44 5.30
N CYS A 21 -3.15 4.31 5.66
CA CYS A 21 -3.70 3.06 6.19
C CYS A 21 -3.74 1.93 5.15
N ASP A 22 -3.62 2.26 3.86
CA ASP A 22 -3.63 1.28 2.76
C ASP A 22 -2.23 1.01 2.18
N GLU A 23 -1.20 1.74 2.63
CA GLU A 23 0.16 1.71 2.08
C GLU A 23 1.22 1.38 3.16
N PRO A 24 1.29 0.13 3.65
CA PRO A 24 2.16 -0.23 4.77
C PRO A 24 3.65 0.01 4.51
N GLN A 25 4.11 -0.17 3.27
CA GLN A 25 5.49 0.07 2.87
C GLN A 25 5.86 1.56 2.92
N ARG A 26 4.91 2.44 2.59
CA ARG A 26 5.11 3.89 2.62
C ARG A 26 5.07 4.42 4.05
N CYS A 27 4.13 3.92 4.86
CA CYS A 27 4.06 4.22 6.29
C CYS A 27 5.36 3.80 7.01
N GLU A 28 5.88 2.60 6.71
CA GLU A 28 7.16 2.14 7.25
C GLU A 28 8.32 3.07 6.85
N GLY A 29 8.41 3.45 5.58
CA GLY A 29 9.45 4.37 5.10
C GLY A 29 9.45 5.70 5.85
N LEU A 30 8.28 6.36 5.95
CA LEU A 30 8.14 7.64 6.65
C LEU A 30 8.50 7.54 8.14
N LEU A 31 8.08 6.47 8.81
CA LEU A 31 8.43 6.23 10.21
C LEU A 31 9.94 5.98 10.38
N ARG A 32 10.58 5.25 9.45
CA ARG A 32 12.03 5.04 9.50
C ARG A 32 12.82 6.33 9.26
N ASP A 33 12.33 7.19 8.40
CA ASP A 33 12.95 8.49 8.12
C ASP A 33 12.86 9.44 9.33
N LEU A 34 11.73 9.41 10.06
CA LEU A 34 11.49 10.31 11.19
C LEU A 34 12.02 9.76 12.54
N CYS A 35 11.94 8.45 12.75
CA CYS A 35 12.25 7.83 14.04
C CYS A 35 12.96 6.46 13.91
N GLY A 36 13.83 6.30 12.91
CA GLY A 36 14.55 5.04 12.60
C GLY A 36 15.38 4.40 13.72
N LYS A 37 15.63 5.12 14.83
CA LYS A 37 16.24 4.56 16.06
C LYS A 37 15.30 3.60 16.81
N TYR A 38 13.99 3.70 16.60
CA TYR A 38 12.95 2.93 17.32
C TYR A 38 12.40 1.77 16.48
N GLN A 39 13.30 0.88 16.02
CA GLN A 39 12.97 -0.18 15.06
C GLN A 39 11.89 -1.15 15.57
N LYS A 40 11.87 -1.43 16.88
CA LYS A 40 10.87 -2.32 17.50
C LYS A 40 9.47 -1.72 17.43
N GLU A 41 9.34 -0.45 17.81
CA GLU A 41 8.10 0.29 17.76
C GLU A 41 7.59 0.45 16.33
N ILE A 42 8.47 0.76 15.37
CA ILE A 42 8.11 0.83 13.95
C ILE A 42 7.60 -0.52 13.46
N ALA A 43 8.32 -1.61 13.75
CA ALA A 43 7.92 -2.95 13.33
C ALA A 43 6.53 -3.33 13.87
N VAL A 44 6.24 -2.98 15.12
CA VAL A 44 4.96 -3.26 15.77
C VAL A 44 3.82 -2.41 15.19
N LEU A 45 4.04 -1.12 14.93
CA LEU A 45 3.03 -0.25 14.27
C LEU A 45 2.73 -0.70 12.84
N VAL A 46 3.78 -1.04 12.08
CA VAL A 46 3.64 -1.53 10.70
C VAL A 46 3.03 -2.93 10.68
N GLY A 47 3.32 -3.77 11.67
CA GLY A 47 2.66 -5.07 11.88
C GLY A 47 1.16 -4.92 12.08
N ALA A 48 0.74 -4.02 12.99
CA ALA A 48 -0.67 -3.71 13.21
C ALA A 48 -1.36 -3.21 11.93
N LEU A 49 -0.68 -2.38 11.13
CA LEU A 49 -1.17 -1.91 9.85
C LEU A 49 -1.36 -3.04 8.83
N LYS A 50 -0.41 -3.99 8.74
CA LYS A 50 -0.51 -5.17 7.86
C LYS A 50 -1.68 -6.09 8.26
N GLU A 51 -1.95 -6.21 9.55
CA GLU A 51 -3.11 -6.93 10.12
C GLU A 51 -4.45 -6.17 10.00
N ARG A 52 -4.45 -5.04 9.28
CA ARG A 52 -5.60 -4.17 9.01
C ARG A 52 -6.26 -3.57 10.26
N VAL A 53 -5.52 -3.47 11.37
CA VAL A 53 -5.99 -2.83 12.60
C VAL A 53 -6.55 -1.41 12.35
N PRO A 54 -5.91 -0.53 11.56
CA PRO A 54 -6.42 0.81 11.30
C PRO A 54 -7.74 0.82 10.50
N ALA A 55 -7.89 -0.11 9.56
CA ALA A 55 -9.11 -0.26 8.78
C ALA A 55 -10.26 -0.79 9.64
N ASP A 56 -9.99 -1.79 10.49
CA ASP A 56 -10.96 -2.36 11.44
C ASP A 56 -11.43 -1.29 12.46
N LEU A 57 -10.52 -0.41 12.92
CA LEU A 57 -10.83 0.73 13.79
C LEU A 57 -11.75 1.76 13.11
N LEU A 58 -11.50 2.09 11.85
CA LEU A 58 -12.34 3.02 11.10
C LEU A 58 -13.72 2.43 10.77
N ALA A 59 -13.80 1.13 10.49
CA ALA A 59 -15.05 0.46 10.14
C ALA A 59 -16.01 0.28 11.33
N SER A 60 -15.48 0.22 12.56
CA SER A 60 -16.25 -0.13 13.76
C SER A 60 -16.52 1.04 14.72
N GLN A 61 -16.12 2.27 14.35
CA GLN A 61 -16.16 3.47 15.18
C GLN A 61 -17.51 3.74 15.86
N ASN A 62 -18.63 3.20 15.34
CA ASN A 62 -19.99 3.46 15.83
C ASN A 62 -20.75 2.23 16.36
N SER A 63 -20.14 1.03 16.41
CA SER A 63 -20.90 -0.23 16.62
C SER A 63 -20.55 -1.00 17.89
N THR A 64 -19.45 -0.70 18.57
CA THR A 64 -18.98 -1.48 19.73
C THR A 64 -18.26 -0.57 20.73
N PRO A 65 -18.40 -0.78 22.06
CA PRO A 65 -17.65 -0.03 23.06
C PRO A 65 -16.14 -0.11 22.78
N PRO A 66 -15.41 1.03 22.76
CA PRO A 66 -14.00 1.08 22.34
C PRO A 66 -13.12 0.10 23.11
N VAL A 67 -13.32 -0.03 24.42
CA VAL A 67 -12.51 -0.89 25.31
C VAL A 67 -12.54 -2.37 24.89
N VAL A 68 -13.72 -2.90 24.60
CA VAL A 68 -13.90 -4.32 24.22
C VAL A 68 -13.31 -4.56 22.82
N PHE A 69 -13.47 -3.59 21.93
CA PHE A 69 -12.96 -3.68 20.56
C PHE A 69 -11.42 -3.61 20.50
N LEU A 70 -10.81 -2.69 21.25
CA LEU A 70 -9.35 -2.58 21.37
C LEU A 70 -8.75 -3.85 21.98
N ALA A 71 -9.39 -4.44 23.01
CA ALA A 71 -8.96 -5.71 23.60
C ALA A 71 -9.01 -6.87 22.57
N ARG A 72 -10.08 -6.93 21.75
CA ARG A 72 -10.19 -7.94 20.69
C ARG A 72 -9.11 -7.79 19.62
N LEU A 73 -8.83 -6.57 19.17
CA LEU A 73 -7.77 -6.30 18.21
C LEU A 73 -6.38 -6.58 18.79
N THR A 74 -6.18 -6.26 20.06
CA THR A 74 -4.95 -6.58 20.80
C THR A 74 -4.72 -8.08 20.82
N LYS A 75 -5.75 -8.88 21.15
CA LYS A 75 -5.66 -10.35 21.14
C LYS A 75 -5.38 -10.90 19.73
N LYS A 76 -6.10 -10.42 18.70
CA LYS A 76 -5.85 -10.77 17.29
C LYS A 76 -4.39 -10.52 16.91
N LEU A 77 -3.82 -9.40 17.34
CA LEU A 77 -2.45 -9.01 17.01
C LEU A 77 -1.41 -9.88 17.73
N GLN A 78 -1.68 -10.31 18.97
CA GLN A 78 -0.85 -11.29 19.68
C GLN A 78 -0.88 -12.65 18.97
N ASP A 79 -2.06 -13.15 18.64
CA ASP A 79 -2.24 -14.47 18.03
C ASP A 79 -1.59 -14.54 16.63
N ASN A 80 -1.71 -13.48 15.83
CA ASN A 80 -1.22 -13.46 14.45
C ASN A 80 0.28 -13.15 14.32
N LEU A 81 0.82 -12.25 15.15
CA LEU A 81 2.21 -11.78 15.04
C LEU A 81 3.13 -12.31 16.14
N GLY A 82 2.61 -13.08 17.10
CA GLY A 82 3.37 -13.56 18.25
C GLY A 82 3.91 -12.44 19.13
N LEU A 83 3.21 -11.30 19.17
CA LEU A 83 3.63 -10.15 19.98
C LEU A 83 3.28 -10.35 21.45
N ALA A 84 4.09 -9.77 22.34
CA ALA A 84 3.73 -9.62 23.75
C ALA A 84 2.48 -8.73 23.90
N GLU A 85 1.67 -8.98 24.93
CA GLU A 85 0.40 -8.28 25.18
C GLU A 85 0.57 -6.77 25.21
N GLU A 86 1.60 -6.28 25.90
CA GLU A 86 1.89 -4.86 26.07
C GLU A 86 2.26 -4.21 24.74
N ALA A 87 2.98 -4.93 23.87
CA ALA A 87 3.36 -4.46 22.55
C ALA A 87 2.16 -4.39 21.60
N ALA A 88 1.32 -5.43 21.63
CA ALA A 88 0.10 -5.48 20.83
C ALA A 88 -0.89 -4.39 21.24
N ARG A 89 -1.09 -4.22 22.56
CA ARG A 89 -1.97 -3.20 23.13
C ARG A 89 -1.49 -1.81 22.75
N TRP A 90 -0.20 -1.54 22.95
CA TRP A 90 0.41 -0.25 22.60
C TRP A 90 0.24 0.08 21.11
N ALA A 91 0.33 -0.90 20.21
CA ALA A 91 0.15 -0.69 18.77
C ALA A 91 -1.28 -0.27 18.44
N VAL A 92 -2.25 -1.00 18.98
CA VAL A 92 -3.68 -0.78 18.76
C VAL A 92 -4.10 0.59 19.31
N GLU A 93 -3.65 0.94 20.52
CA GLU A 93 -3.88 2.26 21.13
C GLU A 93 -3.24 3.39 20.30
N SER A 94 -2.00 3.19 19.82
CA SER A 94 -1.29 4.20 19.02
C SER A 94 -2.02 4.51 17.71
N TRP A 95 -2.59 3.49 17.06
CA TRP A 95 -3.41 3.68 15.87
C TRP A 95 -4.77 4.31 16.17
N ALA A 96 -5.42 3.91 17.26
CA ALA A 96 -6.69 4.50 17.69
C ALA A 96 -6.54 5.99 18.03
N LEU A 97 -5.44 6.37 18.68
CA LEU A 97 -5.08 7.77 18.96
C LEU A 97 -4.76 8.56 17.68
N ALA A 98 -3.97 7.97 16.77
CA ALA A 98 -3.60 8.63 15.51
C ALA A 98 -4.81 8.87 14.60
N LEU A 99 -5.81 7.98 14.64
CA LEU A 99 -7.04 8.10 13.86
C LEU A 99 -8.13 8.94 14.56
N GLY A 100 -7.91 9.36 15.80
CA GLY A 100 -8.88 10.11 16.61
C GLY A 100 -10.10 9.27 17.03
N VAL A 101 -9.96 7.94 17.12
CA VAL A 101 -11.01 7.02 17.59
C VAL A 101 -11.15 7.06 19.11
N ILE A 102 -10.04 7.33 19.81
CA ILE A 102 -9.98 7.52 21.27
C ILE A 102 -9.24 8.82 21.58
N SER A 103 -9.55 9.45 22.71
CA SER A 103 -8.82 10.60 23.21
C SER A 103 -7.76 10.15 24.23
N GLU A 104 -6.67 10.90 24.39
CA GLU A 104 -5.57 10.54 25.32
C GLU A 104 -6.04 10.36 26.79
N ALA A 105 -7.22 10.90 27.13
CA ALA A 105 -7.90 10.72 28.42
C ALA A 105 -8.42 9.28 28.67
N ASP A 106 -8.66 8.49 27.62
CA ASP A 106 -9.19 7.12 27.73
C ASP A 106 -8.09 6.06 27.90
N THR A 107 -6.82 6.44 27.71
CA THR A 107 -5.65 5.56 27.86
C THR A 107 -5.03 5.54 29.26
N ALA A 108 -5.58 6.30 30.21
CA ALA A 108 -5.17 6.19 31.59
C ALA A 108 -5.46 4.76 32.10
N PRO A 109 -4.57 4.15 32.91
CA PRO A 109 -4.88 2.89 33.55
C PRO A 109 -6.14 3.12 34.37
N VAL A 110 -7.20 2.37 34.07
CA VAL A 110 -8.32 2.23 35.00
C VAL A 110 -7.71 1.54 36.22
N ASP A 111 -7.35 2.34 37.21
CA ASP A 111 -6.94 1.86 38.51
C ASP A 111 -8.14 1.10 39.09
N SER A 112 -7.98 -0.22 39.23
CA SER A 112 -9.01 -1.19 39.60
C SER A 112 -9.45 -1.09 41.07
N SER A 113 -9.44 0.11 41.65
CA SER A 113 -9.69 0.36 43.08
C SER A 113 -10.98 1.13 43.38
N SER A 114 -11.79 1.49 42.38
CA SER A 114 -13.12 2.07 42.62
C SER A 114 -14.26 1.05 42.43
N PRO A 115 -15.16 0.85 43.42
CA PRO A 115 -16.22 -0.15 43.34
C PRO A 115 -17.21 0.13 42.19
N PRO A 116 -17.80 -0.91 41.55
CA PRO A 116 -18.76 -0.72 40.48
C PRO A 116 -19.96 0.11 40.96
N PRO A 117 -20.39 1.16 40.24
CA PRO A 117 -21.71 1.72 40.44
C PRO A 117 -22.74 0.64 40.11
N GLN A 118 -23.42 0.15 41.14
CA GLN A 118 -24.54 -0.77 41.01
C GLN A 118 -25.61 -0.11 40.13
N VAL A 119 -25.95 -0.75 39.01
CA VAL A 119 -27.07 -0.35 38.15
C VAL A 119 -28.34 -0.98 38.72
N PRO A 120 -29.33 -0.23 39.23
CA PRO A 120 -30.63 -0.79 39.59
C PRO A 120 -31.43 -1.08 38.30
N PRO A 121 -32.17 -2.20 38.22
CA PRO A 121 -33.01 -2.53 37.08
C PRO A 121 -34.34 -1.75 37.10
N GLN A 122 -35.01 -1.67 35.95
CA GLN A 122 -36.19 -0.85 35.60
C GLN A 122 -35.74 0.53 35.06
N TYR A 123 -36.07 0.95 33.83
CA TYR A 123 -37.42 1.10 33.31
C TYR A 123 -37.55 0.70 31.83
N ARG A 124 -38.57 -0.12 31.59
CA ARG A 124 -39.17 -0.43 30.29
C ARG A 124 -40.48 0.35 30.20
N GLN A 125 -40.71 0.98 29.04
CA GLN A 125 -41.98 1.51 28.49
C GLN A 125 -42.64 2.73 29.16
N GLU A 126 -42.89 3.76 28.35
CA GLU A 126 -44.05 4.68 28.21
C GLU A 126 -43.50 5.94 27.47
N ASN A 127 -44.07 6.60 26.47
CA ASN A 127 -45.43 6.75 26.00
C ASN A 127 -45.41 7.31 24.56
N VAL A 128 -46.43 6.94 23.79
CA VAL A 128 -46.77 7.35 22.43
C VAL A 128 -47.57 8.68 22.46
N ASN A 129 -47.41 9.51 21.42
CA ASN A 129 -48.16 10.74 21.07
C ASN A 129 -47.62 12.09 21.57
N GLN A 130 -47.02 12.90 20.69
CA GLN A 130 -47.71 13.97 19.93
C GLN A 130 -46.77 14.66 18.92
N ILE A 131 -47.25 14.88 17.69
CA ILE A 131 -46.57 15.59 16.58
C ILE A 131 -47.09 17.05 16.54
N PRO A 132 -46.30 18.02 16.06
CA PRO A 132 -46.80 18.85 14.97
C PRO A 132 -45.79 19.02 13.82
N ILE A 133 -46.33 18.91 12.61
CA ILE A 133 -45.69 19.16 11.32
C ILE A 133 -45.36 20.66 11.24
N THR A 134 -44.13 21.03 10.85
CA THR A 134 -43.87 22.36 10.29
C THR A 134 -42.94 22.23 9.09
N SER A 135 -43.51 22.64 7.96
CA SER A 135 -42.87 22.89 6.67
C SER A 135 -41.71 23.87 6.80
N ASN A 136 -40.62 23.61 6.04
CA ASN A 136 -39.86 24.56 5.24
C ASN A 136 -38.36 24.22 5.22
N ASN A 137 -37.86 23.72 4.08
CA ASN A 137 -36.83 24.40 3.28
C ASN A 137 -36.34 23.48 2.16
N LEU A 138 -36.81 23.77 0.95
CA LEU A 138 -36.29 23.23 -0.31
C LEU A 138 -35.38 24.30 -0.93
N SER A 139 -34.10 24.36 -0.51
CA SER A 139 -33.08 25.17 -1.21
C SER A 139 -31.67 24.94 -0.64
N SER A 140 -31.09 23.78 -0.95
CA SER A 140 -29.64 23.67 -1.07
C SER A 140 -29.29 22.57 -2.07
N LEU A 141 -28.92 22.95 -3.29
CA LEU A 141 -28.22 22.06 -4.21
C LEU A 141 -26.96 21.51 -3.51
N PRO A 142 -26.68 20.20 -3.59
CA PRO A 142 -25.68 19.59 -2.73
C PRO A 142 -24.25 19.87 -3.22
N ASN A 143 -23.42 20.42 -2.34
CA ASN A 143 -21.94 20.43 -2.43
C ASN A 143 -21.30 19.03 -2.61
N ASN A 144 -22.11 17.96 -2.60
CA ASN A 144 -21.68 16.57 -2.70
C ASN A 144 -21.18 16.18 -4.11
N ILE A 145 -21.57 16.90 -5.17
CA ILE A 145 -21.17 16.53 -6.55
C ILE A 145 -19.67 16.81 -6.80
N VAL A 146 -19.13 17.89 -6.23
CA VAL A 146 -17.70 18.23 -6.34
C VAL A 146 -16.84 17.27 -5.53
N SER A 147 -17.25 16.99 -4.28
CA SER A 147 -16.55 16.03 -3.40
C SER A 147 -16.55 14.61 -3.98
N ARG A 148 -17.68 14.16 -4.54
CA ARG A 148 -17.78 12.84 -5.19
C ARG A 148 -16.88 12.72 -6.42
N LYS A 149 -16.83 13.76 -7.25
CA LYS A 149 -15.98 13.79 -8.45
C LYS A 149 -14.49 13.78 -8.09
N GLU A 150 -14.09 14.46 -7.02
CA GLU A 150 -12.71 14.42 -6.51
C GLU A 150 -12.35 13.06 -5.90
N THR A 151 -13.26 12.44 -5.14
CA THR A 151 -13.04 11.10 -4.58
C THR A 151 -12.97 10.02 -5.66
N ASP A 152 -13.82 10.11 -6.69
CA ASP A 152 -13.82 9.15 -7.80
C ASP A 152 -12.54 9.31 -8.66
N THR A 153 -12.10 10.55 -8.89
CA THR A 153 -10.85 10.84 -9.61
C THR A 153 -9.62 10.39 -8.82
N ALA A 154 -9.60 10.58 -7.49
CA ALA A 154 -8.52 10.12 -6.62
C ALA A 154 -8.45 8.58 -6.55
N ALA A 155 -9.60 7.90 -6.47
CA ALA A 155 -9.67 6.44 -6.52
C ALA A 155 -9.23 5.88 -7.87
N GLU A 156 -9.62 6.51 -8.99
CA GLU A 156 -9.19 6.12 -10.33
C GLU A 156 -7.68 6.30 -10.52
N ASN A 157 -7.13 7.43 -10.06
CA ASN A 157 -5.70 7.73 -10.15
C ASN A 157 -4.85 6.77 -9.31
N THR A 158 -5.29 6.42 -8.09
CA THR A 158 -4.58 5.46 -7.23
C THR A 158 -4.59 4.04 -7.80
N LEU A 159 -5.72 3.61 -8.37
CA LEU A 159 -5.82 2.32 -9.07
C LEU A 159 -4.93 2.29 -10.32
N GLY A 160 -4.97 3.36 -11.13
CA GLY A 160 -4.12 3.53 -12.30
C GLY A 160 -2.62 3.50 -11.95
N LEU A 161 -2.24 4.17 -10.86
CA LEU A 161 -0.85 4.20 -10.37
C LEU A 161 -0.38 2.81 -9.90
N LYS A 162 -1.23 2.08 -9.14
CA LYS A 162 -0.94 0.71 -8.71
C LYS A 162 -0.76 -0.22 -9.91
N LYS A 163 -1.66 -0.15 -10.90
CA LYS A 163 -1.58 -0.95 -12.14
C LYS A 163 -0.31 -0.63 -12.94
N ALA A 164 0.00 0.66 -13.13
CA ALA A 164 1.20 1.10 -13.82
C ALA A 164 2.48 0.61 -13.11
N ASN A 165 2.54 0.72 -11.78
CA ASN A 165 3.68 0.24 -11.01
C ASN A 165 3.85 -1.28 -11.10
N ASN A 166 2.76 -2.04 -11.12
CA ASN A 166 2.82 -3.49 -11.30
C ASN A 166 3.32 -3.87 -12.70
N GLN A 167 2.85 -3.19 -13.75
CA GLN A 167 3.32 -3.39 -15.12
C GLN A 167 4.81 -3.08 -15.27
N ILE A 168 5.29 -1.97 -14.66
CA ILE A 168 6.71 -1.64 -14.62
C ILE A 168 7.50 -2.73 -13.87
N LYS A 169 6.97 -3.20 -12.73
CA LYS A 169 7.59 -4.26 -11.93
C LYS A 169 7.79 -5.54 -12.74
N THR A 170 6.74 -6.01 -13.41
CA THR A 170 6.82 -7.19 -14.26
C THR A 170 7.87 -7.00 -15.35
N ALA A 171 7.91 -5.85 -16.01
CA ALA A 171 8.84 -5.60 -17.12
C ALA A 171 10.32 -5.65 -16.72
N TRP A 172 10.73 -5.01 -15.60
CA TRP A 172 12.15 -5.03 -15.20
C TRP A 172 12.57 -6.39 -14.64
N ILE A 173 11.67 -7.13 -13.96
CA ILE A 173 11.93 -8.49 -13.49
C ILE A 173 12.16 -9.41 -14.69
N THR A 174 11.27 -9.34 -15.69
CA THR A 174 11.39 -10.09 -16.93
C THR A 174 12.68 -9.75 -17.67
N GLY A 175 13.06 -8.47 -17.76
CA GLY A 175 14.35 -8.04 -18.33
C GLY A 175 15.57 -8.60 -17.58
N THR A 176 15.51 -8.62 -16.25
CA THR A 176 16.56 -9.19 -15.39
C THR A 176 16.69 -10.70 -15.60
N ILE A 177 15.57 -11.43 -15.61
CA ILE A 177 15.56 -12.88 -15.86
C ILE A 177 16.13 -13.18 -17.25
N SER A 178 15.73 -12.42 -18.28
CA SER A 178 16.29 -12.55 -19.62
C SER A 178 17.79 -12.31 -19.63
N GLY A 179 18.26 -11.24 -18.98
CA GLY A 179 19.68 -10.90 -18.92
C GLY A 179 20.53 -11.98 -18.23
N VAL A 180 20.02 -12.57 -17.14
CA VAL A 180 20.67 -13.71 -16.47
C VAL A 180 20.71 -14.93 -17.39
N MET A 181 19.61 -15.23 -18.07
CA MET A 181 19.55 -16.38 -18.99
C MET A 181 20.50 -16.19 -20.18
N THR A 182 20.58 -14.98 -20.73
CA THR A 182 21.54 -14.62 -21.78
C THR A 182 22.97 -14.78 -21.26
N LEU A 183 23.28 -14.24 -20.08
CA LEU A 183 24.62 -14.36 -19.47
C LEU A 183 25.04 -15.81 -19.27
N LEU A 184 24.13 -16.68 -18.80
CA LEU A 184 24.40 -18.10 -18.63
C LEU A 184 24.65 -18.78 -19.99
N GLY A 185 23.87 -18.45 -21.02
CA GLY A 185 24.11 -18.94 -22.37
C GLY A 185 25.46 -18.48 -22.93
N THR A 186 25.82 -17.21 -22.73
CA THR A 186 27.12 -16.64 -23.13
C THR A 186 28.28 -17.34 -22.46
N LEU A 187 28.19 -17.58 -21.15
CA LEU A 187 29.22 -18.25 -20.37
C LEU A 187 29.38 -19.71 -20.79
N PHE A 188 28.27 -20.40 -21.07
CA PHE A 188 28.27 -21.78 -21.52
C PHE A 188 28.86 -21.95 -22.93
N LEU A 189 28.57 -21.01 -23.84
CA LEU A 189 29.06 -21.03 -25.22
C LEU A 189 30.43 -20.34 -25.40
N ASN A 190 30.94 -19.68 -24.35
CA ASN A 190 32.23 -18.96 -24.33
C ASN A 190 32.37 -17.93 -25.47
N ILE A 191 31.33 -17.14 -25.70
CA ILE A 191 31.29 -16.10 -26.75
C ILE A 191 31.45 -14.71 -26.10
N PRO A 192 32.66 -14.12 -26.05
CA PRO A 192 32.89 -12.86 -25.33
C PRO A 192 32.16 -11.65 -25.94
N ASP A 193 31.75 -11.71 -27.21
CA ASP A 193 31.06 -10.60 -27.88
C ASP A 193 29.66 -10.29 -27.29
N LEU A 194 29.07 -11.23 -26.53
CA LEU A 194 27.76 -11.05 -25.89
C LEU A 194 27.81 -10.30 -24.54
N PHE A 195 28.99 -10.02 -23.96
CA PHE A 195 29.04 -9.32 -22.67
C PHE A 195 28.47 -7.89 -22.75
N ILE A 196 28.63 -7.22 -23.89
CA ILE A 196 28.09 -5.88 -24.14
C ILE A 196 26.56 -5.90 -24.10
N ASP A 197 25.94 -6.92 -24.71
CA ASP A 197 24.49 -7.15 -24.69
C ASP A 197 23.98 -7.33 -23.25
N VAL A 198 24.67 -8.14 -22.46
CA VAL A 198 24.31 -8.37 -21.05
C VAL A 198 24.35 -7.07 -20.26
N VAL A 199 25.45 -6.32 -20.33
CA VAL A 199 25.60 -5.04 -19.61
C VAL A 199 24.52 -4.04 -20.05
N LEU A 200 24.23 -3.97 -21.35
CA LEU A 200 23.18 -3.10 -21.90
C LEU A 200 21.79 -3.51 -21.38
N THR A 201 21.47 -4.80 -21.39
CA THR A 201 20.18 -5.35 -20.93
C THR A 201 19.96 -5.11 -19.44
N PHE A 202 20.99 -5.28 -18.61
CA PHE A 202 20.91 -4.95 -17.18
C PHE A 202 20.77 -3.44 -16.94
N GLY A 203 21.55 -2.62 -17.65
CA GLY A 203 21.46 -1.16 -17.55
C GLY A 203 20.08 -0.62 -17.94
N LEU A 204 19.50 -1.14 -19.02
CA LEU A 204 18.16 -0.79 -19.47
C LEU A 204 17.07 -1.28 -18.51
N SER A 205 17.22 -2.49 -17.95
CA SER A 205 16.31 -3.03 -16.93
C SER A 205 16.32 -2.16 -15.66
N PHE A 206 17.49 -1.69 -15.22
CA PHE A 206 17.61 -0.73 -14.13
C PHE A 206 16.98 0.63 -14.48
N GLY A 207 17.08 1.06 -15.75
CA GLY A 207 16.40 2.26 -16.25
C GLY A 207 14.86 2.16 -16.18
N ILE A 208 14.30 0.99 -16.49
CA ILE A 208 12.86 0.69 -16.34
C ILE A 208 12.46 0.70 -14.86
N TYR A 209 13.30 0.16 -13.97
CA TYR A 209 13.10 0.24 -12.52
C TYR A 209 13.04 1.70 -12.03
N LYS A 210 13.88 2.58 -12.57
CA LYS A 210 13.84 4.03 -12.29
C LYS A 210 12.67 4.76 -12.98
N LYS A 211 11.71 4.02 -13.56
CA LYS A 211 10.50 4.54 -14.22
C LYS A 211 10.81 5.46 -15.41
N SER A 212 11.94 5.24 -16.08
CA SER A 212 12.33 6.00 -17.27
C SER A 212 11.62 5.48 -18.52
N ARG A 213 10.85 6.36 -19.17
CA ARG A 213 10.13 6.05 -20.43
C ARG A 213 11.10 5.75 -21.58
N ILE A 214 12.18 6.52 -21.66
CA ILE A 214 13.18 6.41 -22.74
C ILE A 214 13.88 5.05 -22.66
N CYS A 215 14.22 4.59 -21.45
CA CYS A 215 14.85 3.28 -21.25
C CYS A 215 13.92 2.13 -21.65
N ALA A 216 12.63 2.21 -21.33
CA ALA A 216 11.65 1.17 -21.72
C ALA A 216 11.52 1.04 -23.25
N VAL A 217 11.48 2.17 -23.97
CA VAL A 217 11.39 2.17 -25.44
C VAL A 217 12.68 1.64 -26.08
N ILE A 218 13.84 2.06 -25.59
CA ILE A 218 15.14 1.56 -26.07
C ILE A 218 15.25 0.05 -25.85
N MET A 219 14.85 -0.44 -24.68
CA MET A 219 14.88 -1.87 -24.35
C MET A 219 13.97 -2.69 -25.28
N PHE A 220 12.76 -2.20 -25.55
CA PHE A 220 11.83 -2.84 -26.48
C PHE A 220 12.40 -2.92 -27.91
N GLY A 221 12.93 -1.80 -28.42
CA GLY A 221 13.53 -1.75 -29.76
C GLY A 221 14.76 -2.64 -29.87
N TYR A 222 15.60 -2.63 -28.83
CA TYR A 222 16.78 -3.47 -28.73
C TYR A 222 16.42 -4.96 -28.75
N PHE A 223 15.38 -5.37 -28.01
CA PHE A 223 14.93 -6.76 -27.97
C PHE A 223 14.44 -7.25 -29.34
N ILE A 224 13.66 -6.43 -30.04
CA ILE A 224 13.19 -6.74 -31.40
C ILE A 224 14.39 -6.91 -32.35
N PHE A 225 15.33 -5.96 -32.32
CA PHE A 225 16.52 -6.00 -33.17
C PHE A 225 17.39 -7.23 -32.88
N SER A 226 17.65 -7.53 -31.60
CA SER A 226 18.43 -8.69 -31.18
C SER A 226 17.76 -10.01 -31.60
N LYS A 227 16.42 -10.10 -31.51
CA LYS A 227 15.68 -11.30 -31.96
C LYS A 227 15.65 -11.47 -33.48
N ILE A 228 15.63 -10.38 -34.26
CA ILE A 228 15.75 -10.44 -35.72
C ILE A 228 17.14 -10.98 -36.11
N LEU A 229 18.21 -10.48 -35.47
CA LEU A 229 19.57 -11.00 -35.69
C LEU A 229 19.71 -12.46 -35.24
N LEU A 230 19.12 -12.84 -34.10
CA LEU A 230 19.18 -14.21 -33.59
C LEU A 230 18.43 -15.21 -34.49
N TRP A 231 17.34 -14.77 -35.14
CA TRP A 231 16.56 -15.58 -36.08
C TRP A 231 17.39 -16.11 -37.24
N GLU A 232 18.31 -15.28 -37.74
CA GLU A 232 19.20 -15.61 -38.86
C GLU A 232 20.26 -16.66 -38.45
N ILE A 233 20.67 -16.65 -37.18
CA ILE A 233 21.70 -17.56 -36.64
C ILE A 233 21.10 -18.93 -36.24
N LEU A 234 19.91 -18.96 -35.64
CA LEU A 234 19.32 -20.19 -35.08
C LEU A 234 18.39 -20.97 -36.03
N LYS A 235 18.27 -20.57 -37.31
CA LYS A 235 17.42 -21.25 -38.32
C LYS A 235 16.00 -21.57 -37.85
N GLY A 236 15.37 -20.66 -37.10
CA GLY A 236 13.93 -20.70 -36.84
C GLY A 236 13.44 -21.74 -35.82
N ASP A 237 14.14 -21.92 -34.70
CA ASP A 237 13.62 -22.71 -33.57
C ASP A 237 12.26 -22.15 -33.07
N PRO A 238 11.16 -22.93 -33.13
CA PRO A 238 9.82 -22.48 -32.73
C PRO A 238 9.73 -22.09 -31.25
N LEU A 239 10.56 -22.68 -30.38
CA LEU A 239 10.55 -22.34 -28.95
C LEU A 239 11.11 -20.93 -28.72
N GLY A 240 12.16 -20.57 -29.46
CA GLY A 240 12.75 -19.22 -29.45
C GLY A 240 11.78 -18.12 -29.90
N LEU A 241 10.86 -18.44 -30.82
CA LEU A 241 9.79 -17.55 -31.29
C LEU A 241 8.72 -17.32 -30.21
N ILE A 242 8.21 -18.39 -29.59
CA ILE A 242 7.17 -18.30 -28.55
C ILE A 242 7.69 -17.45 -27.38
N VAL A 243 8.92 -17.73 -26.94
CA VAL A 243 9.58 -16.97 -25.88
C VAL A 243 9.75 -15.50 -26.30
N SER A 244 10.15 -15.22 -27.55
CA SER A 244 10.27 -13.86 -28.09
C SER A 244 8.95 -13.09 -28.01
N ILE A 245 7.84 -13.69 -28.46
CA ILE A 245 6.51 -13.06 -28.45
C ILE A 245 6.08 -12.74 -27.01
N ALA A 246 6.32 -13.66 -26.06
CA ALA A 246 6.03 -13.43 -24.65
C ALA A 246 6.83 -12.23 -24.10
N PHE A 247 8.14 -12.15 -24.38
CA PHE A 247 8.97 -11.02 -23.96
C PHE A 247 8.53 -9.69 -24.58
N ILE A 248 8.19 -9.68 -25.88
CA ILE A 248 7.64 -8.49 -26.57
C ILE A 248 6.39 -8.00 -25.84
N TYR A 249 5.48 -8.90 -25.46
CA TYR A 249 4.28 -8.56 -24.70
C TYR A 249 4.61 -7.90 -23.35
N PHE A 250 5.55 -8.48 -22.58
CA PHE A 250 5.95 -7.93 -21.28
C PHE A 250 6.65 -6.57 -21.40
N PHE A 251 7.52 -6.38 -22.40
CA PHE A 251 8.18 -5.10 -22.62
C PHE A 251 7.20 -4.03 -23.10
N TRP A 252 6.24 -4.39 -23.95
CA TRP A 252 5.15 -3.50 -24.34
C TRP A 252 4.32 -3.05 -23.12
N GLN A 253 4.03 -3.96 -22.19
CA GLN A 253 3.39 -3.60 -20.92
C GLN A 253 4.25 -2.66 -20.08
N GLY A 254 5.57 -2.85 -20.04
CA GLY A 254 6.50 -1.95 -19.36
C GLY A 254 6.49 -0.53 -19.93
N VAL A 255 6.46 -0.40 -21.25
CA VAL A 255 6.32 0.89 -21.94
C VAL A 255 5.01 1.57 -21.54
N GLN A 256 3.87 0.88 -21.67
CA GLN A 256 2.56 1.43 -21.28
C GLN A 256 2.52 1.84 -19.80
N GLY A 257 3.09 1.02 -18.92
CA GLY A 257 3.18 1.30 -17.49
C GLY A 257 4.00 2.57 -17.18
N THR A 258 5.15 2.77 -17.83
CA THR A 258 5.96 3.99 -17.63
C THR A 258 5.26 5.25 -18.14
N PHE A 259 4.51 5.18 -19.24
CA PHE A 259 3.71 6.30 -19.74
C PHE A 259 2.52 6.61 -18.83
N ALA A 260 1.78 5.60 -18.38
CA ALA A 260 0.68 5.76 -17.44
C ALA A 260 1.14 6.37 -16.11
N TYR A 261 2.27 5.88 -15.56
CA TYR A 261 2.86 6.42 -14.34
C TYR A 261 3.16 7.91 -14.45
N HIS A 262 3.80 8.32 -15.56
CA HIS A 262 4.20 9.71 -15.75
C HIS A 262 3.03 10.64 -16.07
N LYS A 263 1.97 10.13 -16.71
CA LYS A 263 0.73 10.86 -16.95
C LYS A 263 0.01 11.19 -15.64
N ILE A 264 -0.13 10.21 -14.75
CA ILE A 264 -0.81 10.36 -13.45
C ILE A 264 0.04 11.20 -12.48
N THR A 265 1.37 11.09 -12.52
CA THR A 265 2.26 11.86 -11.62
C THR A 265 2.40 13.35 -12.00
N LYS A 266 2.00 13.73 -13.23
CA LYS A 266 2.06 15.12 -13.72
C LYS A 266 0.72 15.85 -13.72
N MET A 267 -0.38 15.15 -13.46
CA MET A 267 -1.71 15.71 -13.26
C MET A 267 -1.87 16.12 -11.80
#